data_AF-A0A355F5R3-F1
#
_entry.id   AF-A0A355F5R3-F1
#
_cell.length_a   1.000
_cell.length_b   1.000
_cell.length_c   1.000
_cell.angle_alpha   90.00
_cell.angle_beta   90.00
_cell.angle_gamma   90.00
#
_symmetry.space_group_name_H-M   'P 1'
#
loop_
_entity.id
_entity.type
_entity.pdbx_description
1 polymer ?
#
loop_
_entity_poly.entity_id
_entity_poly.type
_entity_poly.pdbx_seq_one_letter_code
_entity_poly.pdbx_strand_id
1 'polypeptide(L)'
;MRRLTESVASFSLALSAFAARQATLLAPAAFAPRCRERLGQGFDAVAWEAQNALGETLRQAFQVGDALQRDVVDLSLPKNPLWPGDWLAAGLGAWTAAARTLRFTLPPEDAALAWREIANKLMVYSLVRGVGRRIGTPPPGEPFPVEELVRRAYRLEEYAALWAVEGLGHDWTQSVWRRESRPPHGLLSGDRGRSLPPESRLMLHAGLGLGLAQPLLEELPPDAPPARARATVQRFVALCRDNARPGSVGASYESLGLVTRTFFPGQMTAVQRVLREEAPQVEPFFWHGVGRALYFLPINFLPWGDTSWRPFEMAWREACDAAARRDAVSGLAWAATLVGMQDPEILARLILGRHGCELEADDAFASGVAAAVTMRRDTTPGAALLDRFLA
;
A
#
# COMPACT_ATOMS: atom_id res chain seq x y z
N MET A 1 33.04 5.67 28.75
CA MET A 1 33.16 4.65 27.68
C MET A 1 32.69 3.26 28.12
N ARG A 2 33.26 2.66 29.18
CA ARG A 2 32.86 1.32 29.68
C ARG A 2 31.34 1.11 29.87
N ARG A 3 30.63 2.04 30.52
CA ARG A 3 29.16 1.99 30.71
C ARG A 3 28.34 2.07 29.41
N LEU A 4 28.89 2.69 28.39
CA LEU A 4 28.24 2.87 27.08
C LEU A 4 28.42 1.61 26.24
N THR A 5 29.60 0.99 26.31
CA THR A 5 29.88 -0.33 25.71
C THR A 5 29.05 -1.44 26.37
N GLU A 6 28.89 -1.41 27.69
CA GLU A 6 28.01 -2.32 28.44
C GLU A 6 26.53 -2.14 28.04
N SER A 7 26.06 -0.88 27.89
CA SER A 7 24.68 -0.60 27.46
C SER A 7 24.38 -1.04 26.03
N VAL A 8 25.34 -0.87 25.10
CA VAL A 8 25.18 -1.30 23.70
C VAL A 8 25.21 -2.83 23.60
N ALA A 9 26.11 -3.49 24.33
CA ALA A 9 26.16 -4.95 24.36
C ALA A 9 24.89 -5.56 24.95
N SER A 10 24.36 -5.00 26.05
CA SER A 10 23.10 -5.44 26.66
C SER A 10 21.89 -5.19 25.76
N PHE A 11 21.86 -4.07 25.02
CA PHE A 11 20.81 -3.78 24.05
C PHE A 11 20.83 -4.77 22.87
N SER A 12 22.00 -5.06 22.30
CA SER A 12 22.15 -6.07 21.25
C SER A 12 21.74 -7.47 21.71
N LEU A 13 22.12 -7.85 22.95
CA LEU A 13 21.74 -9.14 23.55
C LEU A 13 20.22 -9.25 23.77
N ALA A 14 19.58 -8.18 24.25
CA ALA A 14 18.13 -8.13 24.42
C ALA A 14 17.39 -8.26 23.08
N LEU A 15 17.88 -7.56 22.05
CA LEU A 15 17.30 -7.63 20.70
C LEU A 15 17.45 -9.03 20.09
N SER A 16 18.60 -9.68 20.28
CA SER A 16 18.85 -11.04 19.80
C SER A 16 18.03 -12.11 20.54
N ALA A 17 17.91 -12.00 21.86
CA ALA A 17 17.07 -12.90 22.67
C ALA A 17 15.57 -12.76 22.30
N PHE A 18 15.13 -11.53 22.03
CA PHE A 18 13.78 -11.25 21.58
C PHE A 18 13.50 -11.76 20.15
N ALA A 19 14.43 -11.55 19.20
CA ALA A 19 14.32 -12.09 17.84
C ALA A 19 14.29 -13.63 17.84
N ALA A 20 15.08 -14.27 18.70
CA ALA A 20 15.07 -15.72 18.88
C ALA A 20 13.71 -16.23 19.41
N ARG A 21 13.07 -15.50 20.35
CA ARG A 21 11.72 -15.80 20.83
C ARG A 21 10.67 -15.71 19.72
N GLN A 22 10.70 -14.66 18.90
CA GLN A 22 9.78 -14.51 17.77
C GLN A 22 9.95 -15.63 16.75
N ALA A 23 11.20 -16.03 16.47
CA ALA A 23 11.47 -17.20 15.64
C ALA A 23 10.94 -18.51 16.24
N THR A 24 10.88 -18.64 17.57
CA THR A 24 10.31 -19.84 18.25
C THR A 24 8.79 -19.88 18.20
N LEU A 25 8.13 -18.71 18.18
CA LEU A 25 6.67 -18.58 18.05
C LEU A 25 6.20 -18.79 16.61
N LEU A 26 7.02 -18.42 15.62
CA LEU A 26 6.76 -18.57 14.19
C LEU A 26 7.22 -19.90 13.60
N ALA A 27 7.98 -20.71 14.35
CA ALA A 27 8.44 -22.03 13.88
C ALA A 27 7.26 -23.00 13.69
N PRO A 28 7.28 -23.86 12.65
CA PRO A 28 6.24 -24.88 12.43
C PRO A 28 6.09 -25.83 13.63
N ALA A 29 4.98 -26.58 13.67
CA ALA A 29 4.54 -27.47 14.76
C ALA A 29 5.51 -28.61 15.20
N ALA A 30 6.78 -28.59 14.79
CA ALA A 30 7.81 -29.56 15.13
C ALA A 30 8.21 -29.58 16.62
N PHE A 31 7.89 -28.54 17.40
CA PHE A 31 8.14 -28.51 18.84
C PHE A 31 6.88 -28.74 19.66
N ALA A 32 6.95 -29.70 20.60
CA ALA A 32 5.90 -29.97 21.57
C ALA A 32 5.56 -28.69 22.38
N PRO A 33 4.27 -28.40 22.68
CA PRO A 33 3.83 -27.14 23.28
C PRO A 33 4.58 -26.74 24.56
N ARG A 34 4.84 -27.72 25.45
CA ARG A 34 5.59 -27.50 26.70
C ARG A 34 7.05 -27.10 26.48
N CYS A 35 7.65 -27.48 25.35
CA CYS A 35 9.02 -27.14 25.00
C CYS A 35 9.12 -25.68 24.50
N ARG A 36 8.13 -25.24 23.72
CA ARG A 36 7.99 -23.82 23.31
C ARG A 36 7.78 -22.90 24.50
N GLU A 37 6.96 -23.31 25.46
CA GLU A 37 6.67 -22.52 26.66
C GLU A 37 7.92 -22.35 27.55
N ARG A 38 8.70 -23.42 27.77
CA ARG A 38 9.96 -23.34 28.53
C ARG A 38 11.04 -22.53 27.83
N LEU A 39 11.15 -22.63 26.50
CA LEU A 39 12.09 -21.80 25.72
C LEU A 39 11.68 -20.32 25.76
N GLY A 40 10.38 -20.02 25.67
CA GLY A 40 9.85 -18.66 25.82
C GLY A 40 10.18 -18.06 27.18
N GLN A 41 9.96 -18.82 28.26
CA GLN A 41 10.30 -18.39 29.63
C GLN A 41 11.81 -18.13 29.81
N GLY A 42 12.66 -18.92 29.15
CA GLY A 42 14.11 -18.70 29.17
C GLY A 42 14.54 -17.41 28.49
N PHE A 43 13.96 -17.08 27.32
CA PHE A 43 14.23 -15.82 26.63
C PHE A 43 13.66 -14.61 27.37
N ASP A 44 12.51 -14.76 28.02
CA ASP A 44 11.89 -13.71 28.84
C ASP A 44 12.76 -13.33 30.05
N ALA A 45 13.38 -14.33 30.70
CA ALA A 45 14.32 -14.09 31.79
C ALA A 45 15.58 -13.34 31.31
N VAL A 46 16.12 -13.70 30.15
CA VAL A 46 17.29 -13.04 29.56
C VAL A 46 16.98 -11.60 29.13
N ALA A 47 15.82 -11.35 28.55
CA ALA A 47 15.38 -10.00 28.16
C ALA A 47 15.15 -9.11 29.38
N TRP A 48 14.57 -9.66 30.46
CA TRP A 48 14.33 -8.94 31.71
C TRP A 48 15.63 -8.55 32.43
N GLU A 49 16.61 -9.46 32.50
CA GLU A 49 17.94 -9.14 33.05
C GLU A 49 18.68 -8.10 32.21
N ALA A 50 18.62 -8.23 30.87
CA ALA A 50 19.23 -7.24 29.98
C ALA A 50 18.57 -5.85 30.12
N GLN A 51 17.26 -5.79 30.34
CA GLN A 51 16.52 -4.55 30.58
C GLN A 51 16.89 -3.87 31.90
N ASN A 52 17.14 -4.65 32.96
CA ASN A 52 17.58 -4.14 34.26
C ASN A 52 19.03 -3.66 34.27
N ALA A 53 19.84 -4.12 33.32
CA ALA A 53 21.22 -3.65 33.12
C ALA A 53 21.31 -2.33 32.33
N LEU A 54 20.21 -1.82 31.75
CA LEU A 54 20.18 -0.57 30.97
C LEU A 54 19.98 0.66 31.86
N GLY A 55 20.68 1.76 31.54
CA GLY A 55 20.41 3.07 32.13
C GLY A 55 18.97 3.55 31.88
N GLU A 56 18.44 4.41 32.75
CA GLU A 56 17.03 4.84 32.78
C GLU A 56 16.45 5.29 31.43
N THR A 57 17.22 6.06 30.65
CA THR A 57 16.82 6.53 29.31
C THR A 57 16.72 5.39 28.28
N LEU A 58 17.63 4.41 28.33
CA LEU A 58 17.62 3.26 27.42
C LEU A 58 16.56 2.22 27.83
N ARG A 59 16.32 2.08 29.13
CA ARG A 59 15.23 1.26 29.68
C ARG A 59 13.86 1.79 29.25
N GLN A 60 13.67 3.12 29.22
CA GLN A 60 12.48 3.75 28.67
C GLN A 60 12.36 3.54 27.15
N ALA A 61 13.44 3.71 26.38
CA ALA A 61 13.44 3.44 24.94
C ALA A 61 13.14 1.96 24.62
N PHE A 62 13.65 1.03 25.43
CA PHE A 62 13.38 -0.40 25.32
C PHE A 62 11.93 -0.74 25.69
N GLN A 63 11.37 -0.17 26.76
CA GLN A 63 9.97 -0.35 27.14
C GLN A 63 9.00 0.19 26.09
N VAL A 64 9.34 1.33 25.48
CA VAL A 64 8.59 1.89 24.35
C VAL A 64 8.72 0.98 23.12
N GLY A 65 9.91 0.47 22.82
CA GLY A 65 10.13 -0.47 21.71
C GLY A 65 9.40 -1.80 21.88
N ASP A 66 9.42 -2.37 23.09
CA ASP A 66 8.76 -3.64 23.44
C ASP A 66 7.23 -3.51 23.46
N ALA A 67 6.68 -2.40 23.98
CA ALA A 67 5.25 -2.11 23.88
C ALA A 67 4.81 -1.94 22.41
N LEU A 68 5.58 -1.19 21.61
CA LEU A 68 5.25 -0.91 20.22
C LEU A 68 5.44 -2.13 19.31
N GLN A 69 6.38 -3.02 19.63
CA GLN A 69 6.58 -4.27 18.90
C GLN A 69 5.56 -5.34 19.31
N ARG A 70 5.11 -5.38 20.57
CA ARG A 70 3.96 -6.20 20.97
C ARG A 70 2.68 -5.72 20.31
N ASP A 71 2.44 -4.41 20.24
CA ASP A 71 1.29 -3.85 19.51
C ASP A 71 1.38 -4.13 17.99
N VAL A 72 2.59 -4.18 17.41
CA VAL A 72 2.82 -4.54 16.00
C VAL A 72 2.74 -6.05 15.73
N VAL A 73 2.96 -6.90 16.73
CA VAL A 73 2.78 -8.36 16.64
C VAL A 73 1.33 -8.75 16.95
N ASP A 74 0.66 -8.04 17.86
CA ASP A 74 -0.77 -8.15 18.16
C ASP A 74 -1.64 -7.51 17.06
N LEU A 75 -1.03 -6.69 16.16
CA LEU A 75 -1.48 -6.44 14.78
C LEU A 75 -1.50 -7.71 13.90
N SER A 76 -1.55 -8.91 14.49
CA SER A 76 -2.31 -10.02 13.90
C SER A 76 -3.60 -9.43 13.31
N LEU A 77 -3.65 -9.43 11.97
CA LEU A 77 -4.58 -8.65 11.16
C LEU A 77 -5.95 -8.57 11.84
N PRO A 78 -6.52 -7.37 12.05
CA PRO A 78 -7.88 -7.29 12.58
C PRO A 78 -8.76 -8.23 11.74
N LYS A 79 -9.74 -8.90 12.39
CA LYS A 79 -10.63 -9.88 11.73
C LYS A 79 -11.27 -9.37 10.44
N ASN A 80 -11.25 -8.05 10.24
CA ASN A 80 -11.56 -7.39 8.99
C ASN A 80 -10.43 -6.39 8.60
N PRO A 81 -9.39 -6.79 7.85
CA PRO A 81 -8.30 -5.91 7.43
C PRO A 81 -8.74 -4.75 6.52
N LEU A 82 -10.04 -4.69 6.20
CA LEU A 82 -10.67 -3.77 5.26
C LEU A 82 -11.22 -2.48 5.90
N TRP A 83 -11.20 -2.32 7.24
CA TRP A 83 -11.80 -1.17 7.93
C TRP A 83 -10.77 -0.27 8.64
N PRO A 84 -10.52 0.98 8.18
CA PRO A 84 -9.55 1.89 8.80
C PRO A 84 -9.88 2.29 10.25
N GLY A 85 -11.13 2.10 10.71
CA GLY A 85 -11.52 2.44 12.08
C GLY A 85 -10.73 1.65 13.13
N ASP A 86 -10.49 0.36 12.87
CA ASP A 86 -9.74 -0.51 13.79
C ASP A 86 -8.23 -0.21 13.73
N TRP A 87 -7.72 0.13 12.54
CA TRP A 87 -6.34 0.58 12.33
C TRP A 87 -6.04 1.95 12.95
N LEU A 88 -6.99 2.88 12.92
CA LEU A 88 -6.84 4.22 13.50
C LEU A 88 -6.91 4.14 15.03
N ALA A 89 -7.82 3.34 15.59
CA ALA A 89 -7.92 3.16 17.04
C ALA A 89 -6.71 2.41 17.63
N ALA A 90 -6.27 1.30 17.00
CA ALA A 90 -5.07 0.57 17.42
C ALA A 90 -3.77 1.33 17.08
N GLY A 91 -3.77 2.06 15.96
CA GLY A 91 -2.60 2.81 15.52
C GLY A 91 -2.32 4.05 16.36
N LEU A 92 -3.33 4.75 16.90
CA LEU A 92 -3.12 6.05 17.56
C LEU A 92 -2.07 6.03 18.69
N GLY A 93 -1.97 4.90 19.42
CA GLY A 93 -0.92 4.66 20.41
C GLY A 93 0.48 4.51 19.78
N ALA A 94 0.60 3.66 18.75
CA ALA A 94 1.83 3.50 17.98
C ALA A 94 2.25 4.79 17.24
N TRP A 95 1.29 5.59 16.76
CA TRP A 95 1.50 6.86 16.06
C TRP A 95 2.01 7.95 17.01
N THR A 96 1.40 8.09 18.20
CA THR A 96 1.87 9.05 19.21
C THR A 96 3.24 8.68 19.76
N ALA A 97 3.52 7.39 19.91
CA ALA A 97 4.86 6.91 20.27
C ALA A 97 5.88 7.13 19.14
N ALA A 98 5.54 6.82 17.88
CA ALA A 98 6.38 7.10 16.73
C ALA A 98 6.68 8.60 16.59
N ALA A 99 5.69 9.47 16.85
CA ALA A 99 5.86 10.93 16.88
C ALA A 99 6.77 11.44 17.98
N ARG A 100 6.77 10.78 19.14
CA ARG A 100 7.74 11.10 20.19
C ARG A 100 9.14 10.64 19.80
N THR A 101 9.29 9.42 19.29
CA THR A 101 10.59 8.88 18.88
C THR A 101 11.22 9.69 17.74
N LEU A 102 10.43 10.08 16.75
CA LEU A 102 10.87 10.88 15.61
C LEU A 102 11.56 12.18 15.98
N ARG A 103 11.04 12.88 16.99
CA ARG A 103 11.59 14.14 17.48
C ARG A 103 13.00 13.97 18.06
N PHE A 104 13.40 12.75 18.39
CA PHE A 104 14.72 12.45 18.95
C PHE A 104 15.67 11.80 17.94
N THR A 105 15.16 11.26 16.81
CA THR A 105 15.98 10.50 15.85
C THR A 105 16.24 11.24 14.53
N LEU A 106 15.37 12.19 14.14
CA LEU A 106 15.53 12.93 12.90
C LEU A 106 15.73 14.43 13.15
N PRO A 107 16.45 15.13 12.26
CA PRO A 107 16.39 16.58 12.19
C PRO A 107 14.93 17.08 12.11
N PRO A 108 14.58 18.23 12.71
CA PRO A 108 13.20 18.73 12.73
C PRO A 108 12.55 18.85 11.35
N GLU A 109 13.32 19.24 10.33
CA GLU A 109 12.85 19.39 8.95
C GLU A 109 12.50 18.03 8.32
N ASP A 110 13.35 17.03 8.51
CA ASP A 110 13.11 15.66 8.04
C ASP A 110 11.91 15.02 8.74
N ALA A 111 11.76 15.28 10.04
CA ALA A 111 10.60 14.81 10.80
C ALA A 111 9.31 15.46 10.27
N ALA A 112 9.32 16.78 10.00
CA ALA A 112 8.18 17.48 9.43
C ALA A 112 7.81 16.95 8.04
N LEU A 113 8.81 16.69 7.19
CA LEU A 113 8.58 16.13 5.86
C LEU A 113 8.00 14.71 5.92
N ALA A 114 8.54 13.85 6.78
CA ALA A 114 7.99 12.51 7.00
C ALA A 114 6.52 12.57 7.46
N TRP A 115 6.18 13.53 8.33
CA TRP A 115 4.79 13.75 8.74
C TRP A 115 3.87 14.19 7.61
N ARG A 116 4.34 15.06 6.72
CA ARG A 116 3.59 15.46 5.52
C ARG A 116 3.35 14.26 4.60
N GLU A 117 4.37 13.42 4.38
CA GLU A 117 4.22 12.20 3.58
C GLU A 117 3.18 11.23 4.18
N ILE A 118 3.25 11.00 5.49
CA ILE A 118 2.25 10.19 6.21
C ILE A 118 0.85 10.79 6.05
N ALA A 119 0.69 12.10 6.26
CA ALA A 119 -0.59 12.78 6.15
C ALA A 119 -1.17 12.64 4.73
N ASN A 120 -0.35 12.78 3.71
CA ASN A 120 -0.74 12.62 2.30
C ASN A 120 -1.21 11.18 2.03
N LYS A 121 -0.46 10.17 2.47
CA LYS A 121 -0.85 8.76 2.33
C LYS A 121 -2.19 8.45 3.02
N LEU A 122 -2.39 8.94 4.25
CA LEU A 122 -3.64 8.74 5.01
C LEU A 122 -4.83 9.47 4.36
N MET A 123 -4.59 10.67 3.82
CA MET A 123 -5.60 11.41 3.08
C MET A 123 -6.06 10.64 1.84
N VAL A 124 -5.13 10.07 1.06
CA VAL A 124 -5.46 9.22 -0.10
C VAL A 124 -6.32 8.02 0.31
N TYR A 125 -5.94 7.31 1.37
CA TYR A 125 -6.76 6.22 1.92
C TYR A 125 -8.18 6.67 2.30
N SER A 126 -8.28 7.81 2.99
CA SER A 126 -9.57 8.41 3.38
C SER A 126 -10.43 8.77 2.17
N LEU A 127 -9.81 9.30 1.10
CA LEU A 127 -10.50 9.69 -0.11
C LEU A 127 -10.99 8.47 -0.89
N VAL A 128 -10.14 7.48 -1.15
CA VAL A 128 -10.52 6.31 -1.97
C VAL A 128 -11.59 5.46 -1.29
N ARG A 129 -11.47 5.18 0.02
CA ARG A 129 -12.46 4.37 0.77
C ARG A 129 -13.67 5.16 1.27
N GLY A 130 -13.51 6.46 1.49
CA GLY A 130 -14.50 7.32 2.14
C GLY A 130 -15.21 8.30 1.20
N VAL A 131 -14.93 8.24 -0.11
CA VAL A 131 -15.50 9.18 -1.09
C VAL A 131 -17.03 9.25 -0.96
N GLY A 132 -17.67 8.11 -0.75
CA GLY A 132 -19.12 8.01 -0.65
C GLY A 132 -19.75 8.93 0.38
N ARG A 133 -19.10 9.12 1.53
CA ARG A 133 -19.56 10.06 2.56
C ARG A 133 -19.40 11.53 2.17
N ARG A 134 -18.40 11.83 1.33
CA ARG A 134 -18.07 13.21 0.91
C ARG A 134 -18.95 13.69 -0.25
N ILE A 135 -19.27 12.81 -1.19
CA ILE A 135 -20.05 13.17 -2.39
C ILE A 135 -21.49 12.64 -2.37
N GLY A 136 -21.85 11.94 -1.29
CA GLY A 136 -23.19 11.39 -1.08
C GLY A 136 -23.49 10.23 -2.03
N THR A 137 -22.68 9.17 -2.01
CA THR A 137 -23.05 7.93 -2.69
C THR A 137 -24.31 7.33 -2.08
N PRO A 138 -25.19 6.78 -2.91
CA PRO A 138 -26.42 6.17 -2.43
C PRO A 138 -26.12 4.92 -1.59
N PRO A 139 -27.02 4.55 -0.65
CA PRO A 139 -26.87 3.34 0.14
C PRO A 139 -26.94 2.08 -0.74
N PRO A 140 -26.46 0.92 -0.22
CA PRO A 140 -26.52 -0.33 -0.96
C PRO A 140 -27.95 -0.68 -1.42
N GLY A 141 -28.09 -1.06 -2.69
CA GLY A 141 -29.38 -1.46 -3.29
C GLY A 141 -30.05 -0.36 -4.11
N GLU A 142 -29.71 0.90 -3.89
CA GLU A 142 -30.25 2.02 -4.67
C GLU A 142 -29.56 2.19 -6.04
N PRO A 143 -30.21 2.86 -7.01
CA PRO A 143 -29.58 3.29 -8.26
C PRO A 143 -28.28 4.06 -8.01
N PHE A 144 -27.21 3.74 -8.73
CA PHE A 144 -25.91 4.41 -8.60
C PHE A 144 -25.75 5.46 -9.72
N PRO A 145 -26.01 6.76 -9.47
CA PRO A 145 -26.02 7.80 -10.50
C PRO A 145 -24.58 8.27 -10.80
N VAL A 146 -23.79 7.42 -11.47
CA VAL A 146 -22.35 7.65 -11.68
C VAL A 146 -22.03 9.01 -12.29
N GLU A 147 -22.81 9.51 -13.24
CA GLU A 147 -22.55 10.82 -13.87
C GLU A 147 -22.66 12.00 -12.88
N GLU A 148 -23.71 12.00 -12.05
CA GLU A 148 -23.90 13.02 -11.01
C GLU A 148 -22.79 12.93 -9.96
N LEU A 149 -22.41 11.70 -9.57
CA LEU A 149 -21.36 11.48 -8.59
C LEU A 149 -19.98 11.92 -9.10
N VAL A 150 -19.67 11.68 -10.37
CA VAL A 150 -18.45 12.19 -11.02
C VAL A 150 -18.45 13.72 -11.02
N ARG A 151 -19.59 14.37 -11.37
CA ARG A 151 -19.71 15.84 -11.28
C ARG A 151 -19.49 16.36 -9.87
N ARG A 152 -19.93 15.64 -8.83
CA ARG A 152 -19.67 16.02 -7.42
C ARG A 152 -18.22 15.80 -7.03
N ALA A 153 -17.59 14.72 -7.48
CA ALA A 153 -16.16 14.47 -7.23
C ALA A 153 -15.29 15.61 -7.76
N TYR A 154 -15.60 16.16 -8.93
CA TYR A 154 -14.90 17.32 -9.50
C TYR A 154 -15.21 18.66 -8.84
N ARG A 155 -16.16 18.74 -7.91
CA ARG A 155 -16.37 19.93 -7.06
C ARG A 155 -15.50 19.91 -5.81
N LEU A 156 -14.81 18.81 -5.54
CA LEU A 156 -13.79 18.76 -4.49
C LEU A 156 -12.54 19.54 -4.95
N GLU A 157 -11.65 19.83 -4.01
CA GLU A 157 -10.35 20.41 -4.33
C GLU A 157 -9.57 19.53 -5.32
N GLU A 158 -8.73 20.15 -6.15
CA GLU A 158 -8.01 19.52 -7.26
C GLU A 158 -7.34 18.21 -6.83
N TYR A 159 -6.65 18.19 -5.68
CA TYR A 159 -5.96 17.00 -5.19
C TYR A 159 -6.94 15.86 -4.89
N ALA A 160 -8.06 16.17 -4.24
CA ALA A 160 -9.05 15.19 -3.79
C ALA A 160 -9.89 14.62 -4.93
N ALA A 161 -10.18 15.40 -5.97
CA ALA A 161 -11.03 15.00 -7.09
C ALA A 161 -10.54 13.70 -7.76
N LEU A 162 -9.23 13.58 -8.01
CA LEU A 162 -8.62 12.40 -8.63
C LEU A 162 -8.92 11.10 -7.86
N TRP A 163 -8.65 11.11 -6.55
CA TRP A 163 -8.84 9.94 -5.68
C TRP A 163 -10.31 9.63 -5.45
N ALA A 164 -11.16 10.66 -5.43
CA ALA A 164 -12.60 10.51 -5.36
C ALA A 164 -13.16 9.80 -6.60
N VAL A 165 -12.68 10.13 -7.80
CA VAL A 165 -13.09 9.46 -9.03
C VAL A 165 -12.62 8.00 -9.08
N GLU A 166 -11.43 7.68 -8.55
CA GLU A 166 -10.97 6.29 -8.41
C GLU A 166 -11.87 5.48 -7.47
N GLY A 167 -12.13 6.01 -6.27
CA GLY A 167 -13.03 5.37 -5.31
C GLY A 167 -14.45 5.20 -5.86
N LEU A 168 -14.93 6.14 -6.68
CA LEU A 168 -16.21 6.01 -7.38
C LEU A 168 -16.25 4.86 -8.38
N GLY A 169 -15.17 4.64 -9.14
CA GLY A 169 -15.07 3.51 -10.06
C GLY A 169 -15.19 2.17 -9.33
N HIS A 170 -14.56 2.09 -8.15
CA HIS A 170 -14.68 0.94 -7.26
C HIS A 170 -16.12 0.75 -6.76
N ASP A 171 -16.71 1.79 -6.17
CA ASP A 171 -18.04 1.72 -5.56
C ASP A 171 -19.13 1.41 -6.59
N TRP A 172 -19.01 1.97 -7.80
CA TRP A 172 -19.93 1.68 -8.89
C TRP A 172 -19.86 0.21 -9.32
N THR A 173 -18.64 -0.29 -9.54
CA THR A 173 -18.40 -1.70 -9.91
C THR A 173 -18.99 -2.65 -8.87
N GLN A 174 -18.73 -2.35 -7.60
CA GLN A 174 -19.24 -3.11 -6.46
C GLN A 174 -20.77 -3.02 -6.32
N SER A 175 -21.36 -1.85 -6.59
CA SER A 175 -22.82 -1.69 -6.62
C SER A 175 -23.47 -2.56 -7.69
N VAL A 176 -22.88 -2.64 -8.88
CA VAL A 176 -23.39 -3.48 -9.97
C VAL A 176 -23.22 -4.95 -9.64
N TRP A 177 -22.03 -5.34 -9.16
CA TRP A 177 -21.71 -6.72 -8.79
C TRP A 177 -22.69 -7.29 -7.76
N ARG A 178 -23.12 -6.49 -6.78
CA ARG A 178 -24.07 -6.92 -5.73
C ARG A 178 -25.53 -6.94 -6.19
N ARG A 179 -25.92 -6.07 -7.11
CA ARG A 179 -27.33 -5.89 -7.52
C ARG A 179 -27.73 -6.81 -8.67
N GLU A 180 -26.81 -7.12 -9.56
CA GLU A 180 -27.08 -7.92 -10.74
C GLU A 180 -26.72 -9.39 -10.50
N SER A 181 -27.52 -10.32 -11.02
CA SER A 181 -27.23 -11.76 -10.92
C SER A 181 -26.08 -12.21 -11.83
N ARG A 182 -25.56 -11.31 -12.67
CA ARG A 182 -24.46 -11.56 -13.60
C ARG A 182 -23.27 -10.67 -13.22
N PRO A 183 -22.04 -11.09 -13.54
CA PRO A 183 -20.88 -10.22 -13.38
C PRO A 183 -21.06 -8.90 -14.15
N PRO A 184 -20.44 -7.79 -13.69
CA PRO A 184 -20.49 -6.53 -14.40
C PRO A 184 -20.04 -6.68 -15.85
N HIS A 185 -20.74 -5.99 -16.74
CA HIS A 185 -20.43 -5.99 -18.17
C HIS A 185 -20.70 -4.60 -18.74
N GLY A 186 -19.85 -4.14 -19.66
CA GLY A 186 -20.10 -2.92 -20.40
C GLY A 186 -20.08 -1.63 -19.56
N LEU A 187 -19.46 -1.61 -18.37
CA LEU A 187 -19.54 -0.45 -17.47
C LEU A 187 -18.96 0.83 -18.10
N LEU A 188 -17.69 0.81 -18.51
CA LEU A 188 -17.03 1.95 -19.17
C LEU A 188 -16.95 1.79 -20.70
N SER A 189 -17.00 0.55 -21.18
CA SER A 189 -17.00 0.18 -22.61
C SER A 189 -18.36 0.34 -23.29
N GLY A 190 -19.47 0.21 -22.54
CA GLY A 190 -20.83 0.27 -23.07
C GLY A 190 -21.51 1.64 -22.91
N ASP A 191 -22.83 1.64 -23.07
CA ASP A 191 -23.64 2.87 -23.02
C ASP A 191 -23.64 3.55 -21.66
N ARG A 192 -23.50 2.76 -20.58
CA ARG A 192 -23.49 3.26 -19.20
C ARG A 192 -22.35 4.25 -18.94
N GLY A 193 -21.22 4.11 -19.62
CA GLY A 193 -20.05 4.98 -19.47
C GLY A 193 -19.87 5.98 -20.61
N ARG A 194 -20.80 6.04 -21.57
CA ARG A 194 -20.63 6.81 -22.82
C ARG A 194 -20.59 8.33 -22.59
N SER A 195 -21.44 8.80 -21.69
CA SER A 195 -21.63 10.21 -21.29
C SER A 195 -20.60 10.71 -20.28
N LEU A 196 -19.75 9.84 -19.73
CA LEU A 196 -18.78 10.22 -18.70
C LEU A 196 -17.68 11.13 -19.27
N PRO A 197 -17.32 12.21 -18.56
CA PRO A 197 -16.27 13.14 -18.98
C PRO A 197 -14.95 12.41 -19.26
N PRO A 198 -14.24 12.70 -20.36
CA PRO A 198 -12.97 12.07 -20.70
C PRO A 198 -11.94 12.04 -19.57
N GLU A 199 -11.80 13.14 -18.83
CA GLU A 199 -10.89 13.34 -17.71
C GLU A 199 -11.14 12.37 -16.54
N SER A 200 -12.38 11.89 -16.40
CA SER A 200 -12.74 10.94 -15.32
C SER A 200 -12.30 9.51 -15.61
N ARG A 201 -12.10 9.19 -16.90
CA ARG A 201 -12.07 7.80 -17.36
C ARG A 201 -10.90 7.04 -16.78
N LEU A 202 -9.71 7.62 -16.74
CA LEU A 202 -8.52 6.91 -16.31
C LEU A 202 -8.64 6.43 -14.85
N MET A 203 -9.07 7.31 -13.95
CA MET A 203 -9.30 6.94 -12.55
C MET A 203 -10.50 6.02 -12.36
N LEU A 204 -11.57 6.17 -13.16
CA LEU A 204 -12.68 5.22 -13.14
C LEU A 204 -12.23 3.81 -13.56
N HIS A 205 -11.31 3.68 -14.52
CA HIS A 205 -10.75 2.38 -14.92
C HIS A 205 -9.88 1.77 -13.82
N ALA A 206 -9.08 2.58 -13.11
CA ALA A 206 -8.35 2.12 -11.94
C ALA A 206 -9.32 1.63 -10.85
N GLY A 207 -10.36 2.41 -10.52
CA GLY A 207 -11.41 2.02 -9.60
C GLY A 207 -12.16 0.74 -10.00
N LEU A 208 -12.48 0.61 -11.29
CA LEU A 208 -13.07 -0.61 -11.86
C LEU A 208 -12.20 -1.83 -11.56
N GLY A 209 -10.89 -1.73 -11.81
CA GLY A 209 -9.93 -2.79 -11.51
C GLY A 209 -9.97 -3.20 -10.03
N LEU A 210 -9.98 -2.23 -9.11
CA LEU A 210 -10.08 -2.49 -7.67
C LEU A 210 -11.38 -3.25 -7.33
N GLY A 211 -12.50 -2.77 -7.87
CA GLY A 211 -13.82 -3.35 -7.66
C GLY A 211 -13.98 -4.76 -8.23
N LEU A 212 -13.20 -5.14 -9.24
CA LEU A 212 -13.18 -6.49 -9.80
C LEU A 212 -12.19 -7.41 -9.07
N ALA A 213 -10.99 -6.92 -8.74
CA ALA A 213 -9.93 -7.73 -8.13
C ALA A 213 -10.30 -8.20 -6.72
N GLN A 214 -10.89 -7.32 -5.90
CA GLN A 214 -11.17 -7.63 -4.50
C GLN A 214 -12.04 -8.89 -4.31
N PRO A 215 -13.28 -8.99 -4.87
CA PRO A 215 -14.10 -10.18 -4.66
C PRO A 215 -13.49 -11.46 -5.25
N LEU A 216 -12.76 -11.35 -6.37
CA LEU A 216 -12.11 -12.50 -7.00
C LEU A 216 -10.97 -13.07 -6.15
N LEU A 217 -10.18 -12.22 -5.52
CA LEU A 217 -9.07 -12.63 -4.66
C LEU A 217 -9.54 -13.07 -3.27
N GLU A 218 -10.64 -12.50 -2.75
CA GLU A 218 -11.30 -13.00 -1.52
C GLU A 218 -11.74 -14.47 -1.67
N GLU A 219 -12.17 -14.86 -2.87
CA GLU A 219 -12.57 -16.24 -3.19
C GLU A 219 -11.39 -17.19 -3.47
N LEU A 220 -10.14 -16.71 -3.44
CA LEU A 220 -8.94 -17.49 -3.73
C LEU A 220 -8.15 -17.81 -2.44
N PRO A 221 -8.24 -19.04 -1.88
CA PRO A 221 -7.40 -19.42 -0.75
C PRO A 221 -5.90 -19.29 -1.06
N PRO A 222 -5.04 -18.96 -0.07
CA PRO A 222 -3.58 -18.89 -0.28
C PRO A 222 -2.96 -20.21 -0.77
N ASP A 223 -3.54 -21.35 -0.40
CA ASP A 223 -3.16 -22.70 -0.78
C ASP A 223 -4.02 -23.26 -1.93
N ALA A 224 -4.75 -22.40 -2.64
CA ALA A 224 -5.62 -22.81 -3.73
C ALA A 224 -4.86 -23.62 -4.80
N PRO A 225 -5.49 -24.66 -5.37
CA PRO A 225 -4.89 -25.40 -6.47
C PRO A 225 -4.53 -24.47 -7.64
N PRO A 226 -3.44 -24.74 -8.38
CA PRO A 226 -3.01 -23.92 -9.52
C PRO A 226 -4.13 -23.60 -10.52
N ALA A 227 -5.02 -24.56 -10.78
CA ALA A 227 -6.17 -24.38 -11.68
C ALA A 227 -7.16 -23.32 -11.21
N ARG A 228 -7.33 -23.13 -9.89
CA ARG A 228 -8.22 -22.10 -9.32
C ARG A 228 -7.60 -20.72 -9.42
N ALA A 229 -6.30 -20.59 -9.14
CA ALA A 229 -5.57 -19.33 -9.37
C ALA A 229 -5.65 -18.92 -10.85
N ARG A 230 -5.43 -19.88 -11.76
CA ARG A 230 -5.59 -19.71 -13.20
C ARG A 230 -6.97 -19.16 -13.58
N ALA A 231 -8.03 -19.85 -13.16
CA ALA A 231 -9.41 -19.44 -13.44
C ALA A 231 -9.72 -18.04 -12.88
N THR A 232 -9.19 -17.71 -11.70
CA THR A 232 -9.39 -16.41 -11.05
C THR A 232 -8.74 -15.28 -11.85
N VAL A 233 -7.47 -15.44 -12.24
CA VAL A 233 -6.74 -14.46 -13.04
C VAL A 233 -7.35 -14.31 -14.43
N GLN A 234 -7.68 -15.42 -15.10
CA GLN A 234 -8.35 -15.37 -16.41
C GLN A 234 -9.70 -14.64 -16.33
N ARG A 235 -10.49 -14.91 -15.28
CA ARG A 235 -11.76 -14.23 -15.04
C ARG A 235 -11.56 -12.73 -14.79
N PHE A 236 -10.57 -12.34 -14.00
CA PHE A 236 -10.23 -10.94 -13.77
C PHE A 236 -9.86 -10.23 -15.09
N VAL A 237 -8.99 -10.83 -15.91
CA VAL A 237 -8.56 -10.27 -17.19
C VAL A 237 -9.73 -10.12 -18.15
N ALA A 238 -10.60 -11.12 -18.24
CA ALA A 238 -11.81 -11.07 -19.07
C ALA A 238 -12.75 -9.95 -18.62
N LEU A 239 -13.03 -9.85 -17.32
CA LEU A 239 -13.89 -8.80 -16.78
C LEU A 239 -13.32 -7.40 -16.99
N CYS A 240 -12.01 -7.22 -16.87
CA CYS A 240 -11.37 -5.94 -17.21
C CYS A 240 -11.61 -5.59 -18.68
N ARG A 241 -11.39 -6.53 -19.61
CA ARG A 241 -11.61 -6.30 -21.06
C ARG A 241 -13.07 -6.00 -21.40
N ASP A 242 -14.00 -6.70 -20.77
CA ASP A 242 -15.43 -6.56 -21.02
C ASP A 242 -15.99 -5.22 -20.51
N ASN A 243 -15.36 -4.64 -19.48
CA ASN A 243 -15.84 -3.43 -18.83
C ASN A 243 -15.04 -2.18 -19.17
N ALA A 244 -13.76 -2.31 -19.52
CA ALA A 244 -12.87 -1.21 -19.85
C ALA A 244 -12.95 -0.81 -21.33
N ARG A 245 -12.72 0.47 -21.61
CA ARG A 245 -12.53 0.93 -22.99
C ARG A 245 -11.20 0.45 -23.57
N PRO A 246 -11.14 0.16 -24.88
CA PRO A 246 -9.88 -0.06 -25.57
C PRO A 246 -8.92 1.12 -25.33
N GLY A 247 -7.66 0.81 -25.03
CA GLY A 247 -6.63 1.81 -24.70
C GLY A 247 -6.52 2.19 -23.22
N SER A 248 -7.52 1.89 -22.38
CA SER A 248 -7.50 2.22 -20.93
C SER A 248 -7.51 0.99 -20.01
N VAL A 249 -7.57 -0.22 -20.57
CA VAL A 249 -7.64 -1.47 -19.78
C VAL A 249 -6.42 -1.70 -18.87
N GLY A 250 -5.26 -1.15 -19.23
CA GLY A 250 -4.03 -1.24 -18.42
C GLY A 250 -4.23 -0.72 -17.00
N ALA A 251 -4.93 0.42 -16.84
CA ALA A 251 -5.22 1.00 -15.54
C ALA A 251 -6.08 0.07 -14.66
N SER A 252 -6.98 -0.71 -15.26
CA SER A 252 -7.74 -1.73 -14.54
C SER A 252 -6.86 -2.92 -14.14
N TYR A 253 -5.97 -3.38 -15.02
CA TYR A 253 -5.06 -4.48 -14.72
C TYR A 253 -4.14 -4.22 -13.54
N GLU A 254 -3.62 -2.99 -13.40
CA GLU A 254 -2.74 -2.61 -12.29
C GLU A 254 -3.34 -2.91 -10.91
N SER A 255 -4.65 -2.78 -10.81
CA SER A 255 -5.36 -3.04 -9.55
C SER A 255 -5.18 -4.47 -9.05
N LEU A 256 -4.93 -5.44 -9.92
CA LEU A 256 -4.64 -6.82 -9.51
C LEU A 256 -3.39 -6.87 -8.64
N GLY A 257 -2.31 -6.25 -9.07
CA GLY A 257 -1.06 -6.18 -8.30
C GLY A 257 -1.21 -5.42 -7.01
N LEU A 258 -1.91 -4.27 -7.07
CA LEU A 258 -2.16 -3.45 -5.89
C LEU A 258 -2.96 -4.20 -4.83
N VAL A 259 -4.09 -4.80 -5.20
CA VAL A 259 -4.97 -5.53 -4.28
C VAL A 259 -4.30 -6.81 -3.77
N THR A 260 -3.65 -7.58 -4.65
CA THR A 260 -2.94 -8.81 -4.25
C THR A 260 -1.86 -8.49 -3.22
N ARG A 261 -0.99 -7.51 -3.49
CA ARG A 261 0.10 -7.20 -2.57
C ARG A 261 -0.37 -6.58 -1.26
N THR A 262 -1.42 -5.76 -1.28
CA THR A 262 -1.91 -5.04 -0.09
C THR A 262 -2.73 -5.95 0.82
N PHE A 263 -3.66 -6.73 0.27
CA PHE A 263 -4.68 -7.44 1.04
C PHE A 263 -4.51 -8.96 1.02
N PHE A 264 -3.87 -9.50 -0.01
CA PHE A 264 -3.72 -10.94 -0.21
C PHE A 264 -2.26 -11.35 -0.48
N PRO A 265 -1.28 -10.92 0.33
CA PRO A 265 0.14 -11.13 0.02
C PRO A 265 0.51 -12.62 -0.14
N GLY A 266 -0.21 -13.53 0.53
CA GLY A 266 -0.03 -14.98 0.36
C GLY A 266 -0.40 -15.51 -1.02
N GLN A 267 -1.15 -14.75 -1.83
CA GLN A 267 -1.55 -15.14 -3.19
C GLN A 267 -0.57 -14.64 -4.27
N MET A 268 0.41 -13.79 -3.91
CA MET A 268 1.35 -13.14 -4.85
C MET A 268 2.00 -14.12 -5.83
N THR A 269 2.66 -15.15 -5.32
CA THR A 269 3.38 -16.14 -6.14
C THR A 269 2.45 -16.89 -7.09
N ALA A 270 1.23 -17.22 -6.64
CA ALA A 270 0.27 -17.95 -7.47
C ALA A 270 -0.25 -17.08 -8.61
N VAL A 271 -0.62 -15.83 -8.33
CA VAL A 271 -1.11 -14.87 -9.33
C VAL A 271 -0.01 -14.53 -10.33
N GLN A 272 1.19 -14.20 -9.85
CA GLN A 272 2.34 -13.85 -10.69
C GLN A 272 2.69 -14.98 -11.67
N ARG A 273 2.75 -16.23 -11.20
CA ARG A 273 3.06 -17.38 -12.06
C ARG A 273 2.04 -17.53 -13.20
N VAL A 274 0.75 -17.42 -12.89
CA VAL A 274 -0.30 -17.50 -13.92
C VAL A 274 -0.18 -16.37 -14.93
N LEU A 275 0.08 -15.14 -14.48
CA LEU A 275 0.25 -14.01 -15.39
C LEU A 275 1.41 -14.25 -16.36
N ARG A 276 2.54 -14.73 -15.88
CA ARG A 276 3.69 -15.06 -16.72
C ARG A 276 3.40 -16.14 -17.76
N GLU A 277 2.68 -17.19 -17.36
CA GLU A 277 2.40 -18.34 -18.21
C GLU A 277 1.30 -18.05 -19.25
N GLU A 278 0.29 -17.25 -18.91
CA GLU A 278 -0.97 -17.20 -19.68
C GLU A 278 -1.43 -15.80 -20.05
N ALA A 279 -0.93 -14.77 -19.37
CA ALA A 279 -1.27 -13.39 -19.66
C ALA A 279 -0.04 -12.47 -19.54
N PRO A 280 1.07 -12.76 -20.24
CA PRO A 280 2.32 -12.02 -20.10
C PRO A 280 2.17 -10.52 -20.41
N GLN A 281 1.20 -10.16 -21.26
CA GLN A 281 0.85 -8.76 -21.54
C GLN A 281 0.25 -8.00 -20.33
N VAL A 282 -0.17 -8.70 -19.27
CA VAL A 282 -0.76 -8.13 -18.05
C VAL A 282 0.29 -8.04 -16.94
N GLU A 283 1.36 -8.86 -16.99
CA GLU A 283 2.41 -8.92 -15.96
C GLU A 283 3.07 -7.56 -15.66
N PRO A 284 3.38 -6.69 -16.65
CA PRO A 284 3.93 -5.36 -16.35
C PRO A 284 2.99 -4.48 -15.52
N PHE A 285 1.69 -4.48 -15.85
CA PHE A 285 0.69 -3.74 -15.07
C PHE A 285 0.56 -4.29 -13.66
N PHE A 286 0.62 -5.62 -13.50
CA PHE A 286 0.61 -6.25 -12.18
C PHE A 286 1.77 -5.74 -11.32
N TRP A 287 3.01 -5.78 -11.83
CA TRP A 287 4.17 -5.31 -11.06
C TRP A 287 4.16 -3.81 -10.82
N HIS A 288 3.67 -3.00 -11.76
CA HIS A 288 3.40 -1.58 -11.52
C HIS A 288 2.42 -1.37 -10.35
N GLY A 289 1.33 -2.14 -10.31
CA GLY A 289 0.39 -2.15 -9.19
C GLY A 289 1.01 -2.59 -7.86
N VAL A 290 1.90 -3.59 -7.88
CA VAL A 290 2.68 -4.02 -6.70
C VAL A 290 3.55 -2.88 -6.19
N GLY A 291 4.24 -2.17 -7.08
CA GLY A 291 5.03 -0.97 -6.75
C GLY A 291 4.21 0.10 -6.03
N ARG A 292 3.01 0.40 -6.55
CA ARG A 292 2.05 1.31 -5.90
C ARG A 292 1.67 0.80 -4.51
N ALA A 293 1.36 -0.48 -4.37
CA ALA A 293 1.02 -1.07 -3.07
C ALA A 293 2.17 -0.94 -2.06
N LEU A 294 3.41 -1.20 -2.47
CA LEU A 294 4.58 -1.06 -1.59
C LEU A 294 4.67 0.33 -0.99
N TYR A 295 4.43 1.40 -1.75
CA TYR A 295 4.41 2.78 -1.22
C TYR A 295 3.38 2.97 -0.09
N PHE A 296 2.24 2.27 -0.18
CA PHE A 296 1.11 2.38 0.75
C PHE A 296 1.15 1.37 1.92
N LEU A 297 2.11 0.45 1.98
CA LEU A 297 2.17 -0.51 3.10
C LEU A 297 2.43 0.20 4.44
N PRO A 298 1.72 -0.17 5.53
CA PRO A 298 1.91 0.46 6.84
C PRO A 298 3.35 0.44 7.36
N ILE A 299 4.11 -0.61 7.05
CA ILE A 299 5.54 -0.71 7.43
C ILE A 299 6.37 0.42 6.80
N ASN A 300 5.93 1.00 5.69
CA ASN A 300 6.59 2.10 4.98
C ASN A 300 6.06 3.48 5.43
N PHE A 301 5.23 3.52 6.47
CA PHE A 301 4.74 4.76 7.08
C PHE A 301 5.58 5.10 8.31
N LEU A 302 6.23 4.09 8.89
CA LEU A 302 7.02 4.22 10.11
C LEU A 302 8.37 4.86 9.77
N PRO A 303 8.69 6.03 10.32
CA PRO A 303 9.83 6.84 9.92
C PRO A 303 11.12 6.44 10.67
N TRP A 304 11.50 5.16 10.58
CA TRP A 304 12.76 4.64 11.11
C TRP A 304 13.71 4.23 9.99
N GLY A 305 14.95 4.75 10.00
CA GLY A 305 15.93 4.48 8.93
C GLY A 305 15.60 5.20 7.63
N ASP A 306 16.07 4.66 6.49
CA ASP A 306 15.78 5.23 5.16
C ASP A 306 14.40 4.81 4.66
N THR A 307 13.42 5.57 5.11
CA THR A 307 12.00 5.20 5.01
C THR A 307 11.43 5.48 3.63
N SER A 308 11.96 6.49 2.98
CA SER A 308 11.78 6.77 1.55
C SER A 308 12.33 5.63 0.69
N TRP A 309 13.42 4.98 1.11
CA TRP A 309 14.08 3.95 0.32
C TRP A 309 13.55 2.53 0.53
N ARG A 310 13.10 2.18 1.74
CA ARG A 310 12.59 0.85 2.08
C ARG A 310 11.60 0.28 1.04
N PRO A 311 10.63 1.04 0.50
CA PRO A 311 9.72 0.51 -0.52
C PRO A 311 10.46 0.06 -1.80
N PHE A 312 11.53 0.74 -2.21
CA PHE A 312 12.37 0.35 -3.36
C PHE A 312 13.17 -0.91 -3.07
N GLU A 313 13.72 -1.03 -1.85
CA GLU A 313 14.37 -2.27 -1.41
C GLU A 313 13.41 -3.46 -1.44
N MET A 314 12.16 -3.26 -1.02
CA MET A 314 11.12 -4.27 -1.10
C MET A 314 10.81 -4.64 -2.55
N ALA A 315 10.66 -3.65 -3.44
CA ALA A 315 10.46 -3.89 -4.87
C ALA A 315 11.58 -4.75 -5.47
N TRP A 316 12.83 -4.51 -5.07
CA TRP A 316 13.98 -5.31 -5.50
C TRP A 316 14.03 -6.73 -4.97
N ARG A 317 13.56 -6.95 -3.74
CA ARG A 317 13.56 -8.29 -3.14
C ARG A 317 12.38 -9.12 -3.61
N GLU A 318 11.23 -8.49 -3.83
CA GLU A 318 10.00 -9.17 -4.19
C GLU A 318 9.89 -9.43 -5.70
N ALA A 319 10.44 -8.54 -6.54
CA ALA A 319 10.44 -8.73 -7.97
C ALA A 319 11.21 -10.01 -8.37
N CYS A 320 10.58 -10.79 -9.24
CA CYS A 320 11.09 -12.06 -9.71
C CYS A 320 12.20 -11.98 -10.76
N ASP A 321 12.35 -10.84 -11.43
CA ASP A 321 13.36 -10.57 -12.44
C ASP A 321 13.53 -9.06 -12.66
N ALA A 322 14.43 -8.70 -13.59
CA ALA A 322 14.76 -7.31 -13.87
C ALA A 322 13.61 -6.50 -14.50
N ALA A 323 12.71 -7.13 -15.26
CA ALA A 323 11.59 -6.45 -15.88
C ALA A 323 10.51 -6.12 -14.85
N ALA A 324 10.11 -7.14 -14.06
CA ALA A 324 9.20 -6.98 -12.92
C ALA A 324 9.68 -5.90 -11.94
N ARG A 325 10.99 -5.85 -11.71
CA ARG A 325 11.64 -4.83 -10.89
C ARG A 325 11.45 -3.43 -11.45
N ARG A 326 11.69 -3.24 -12.75
CA ARG A 326 11.51 -1.94 -13.42
C ARG A 326 10.04 -1.51 -13.34
N ASP A 327 9.11 -2.42 -13.60
CA ASP A 327 7.68 -2.11 -13.52
C ASP A 327 7.26 -1.73 -12.09
N ALA A 328 7.74 -2.46 -11.07
CA ALA A 328 7.49 -2.13 -9.67
C ALA A 328 8.12 -0.80 -9.24
N VAL A 329 9.36 -0.50 -9.66
CA VAL A 329 10.01 0.80 -9.39
C VAL A 329 9.22 1.93 -10.05
N SER A 330 8.77 1.75 -11.30
CA SER A 330 7.92 2.71 -11.99
C SER A 330 6.61 2.98 -11.24
N GLY A 331 5.91 1.92 -10.80
CA GLY A 331 4.68 2.07 -10.01
C GLY A 331 4.89 2.75 -8.66
N LEU A 332 6.05 2.52 -8.05
CA LEU A 332 6.42 3.16 -6.79
C LEU A 332 6.74 4.64 -6.96
N ALA A 333 7.49 4.98 -8.00
CA ALA A 333 7.78 6.36 -8.38
C ALA A 333 6.51 7.12 -8.75
N TRP A 334 5.58 6.47 -9.46
CA TRP A 334 4.25 7.02 -9.72
C TRP A 334 3.52 7.37 -8.42
N ALA A 335 3.50 6.45 -7.45
CA ALA A 335 2.80 6.65 -6.18
C ALA A 335 3.45 7.76 -5.35
N ALA A 336 4.77 7.76 -5.22
CA ALA A 336 5.51 8.79 -4.50
C ALA A 336 5.28 10.18 -5.11
N THR A 337 5.31 10.28 -6.45
CA THR A 337 5.09 11.54 -7.18
C THR A 337 3.67 12.05 -6.98
N LEU A 338 2.67 11.21 -7.21
CA LEU A 338 1.28 11.64 -7.20
C LEU A 338 0.80 11.97 -5.79
N VAL A 339 1.18 11.16 -4.80
CA VAL A 339 0.81 11.37 -3.40
C VAL A 339 1.56 12.57 -2.83
N GLY A 340 2.85 12.71 -3.14
CA GLY A 340 3.71 13.81 -2.71
C GLY A 340 3.54 15.11 -3.51
N MET A 341 2.65 15.17 -4.50
CA MET A 341 2.55 16.31 -5.42
C MET A 341 2.22 17.66 -4.73
N GLN A 342 1.60 17.64 -3.55
CA GLN A 342 1.36 18.85 -2.75
C GLN A 342 2.58 19.33 -1.98
N ASP A 343 3.58 18.46 -1.79
CA ASP A 343 4.80 18.69 -1.04
C ASP A 343 5.99 18.15 -1.86
N PRO A 344 6.42 18.85 -2.93
CA PRO A 344 7.45 18.37 -3.85
C PRO A 344 8.76 18.00 -3.14
N GLU A 345 9.02 18.57 -1.96
CA GLU A 345 10.19 18.22 -1.14
C GLU A 345 10.23 16.74 -0.76
N ILE A 346 9.09 16.04 -0.69
CA ILE A 346 9.03 14.60 -0.41
C ILE A 346 9.76 13.83 -1.50
N LEU A 347 9.47 14.17 -2.77
CA LEU A 347 10.10 13.55 -3.93
C LEU A 347 11.55 14.04 -4.09
N ALA A 348 11.80 15.33 -3.85
CA ALA A 348 13.15 15.89 -3.91
C ALA A 348 14.10 15.20 -2.93
N ARG A 349 13.64 14.90 -1.70
CA ARG A 349 14.45 14.15 -0.71
C ARG A 349 14.85 12.77 -1.23
N LEU A 350 13.95 12.09 -1.95
CA LEU A 350 14.23 10.77 -2.51
C LEU A 350 15.28 10.86 -3.63
N ILE A 351 15.17 11.84 -4.52
CA ILE A 351 16.03 12.00 -5.70
C ILE A 351 17.41 12.56 -5.31
N LEU A 352 17.45 13.58 -4.44
CA LEU A 352 18.69 14.23 -4.01
C LEU A 352 19.34 13.53 -2.82
N GLY A 353 18.65 12.54 -2.25
CA GLY A 353 19.11 11.77 -1.12
C GLY A 353 20.21 10.77 -1.47
N ARG A 354 20.57 9.95 -0.49
CA ARG A 354 21.64 8.95 -0.58
C ARG A 354 21.48 7.99 -1.77
N HIS A 355 20.25 7.72 -2.17
CA HIS A 355 19.91 6.69 -3.15
C HIS A 355 19.56 7.24 -4.55
N GLY A 356 19.82 8.52 -4.80
CA GLY A 356 19.55 9.15 -6.10
C GLY A 356 20.26 8.45 -7.26
N CYS A 357 21.53 8.07 -7.07
CA CYS A 357 22.31 7.35 -8.09
C CYS A 357 21.69 5.99 -8.44
N GLU A 358 21.16 5.27 -7.45
CA GLU A 358 20.49 4.00 -7.68
C GLU A 358 19.17 4.16 -8.44
N LEU A 359 18.47 5.29 -8.27
CA LEU A 359 17.27 5.64 -9.04
C LEU A 359 17.59 6.09 -10.47
N GLU A 360 18.77 6.67 -10.69
CA GLU A 360 19.26 7.08 -12.01
C GLU A 360 19.77 5.91 -12.85
N ALA A 361 20.01 4.75 -12.24
CA ALA A 361 20.61 3.60 -12.90
C ALA A 361 19.83 3.09 -14.14
N ASP A 362 18.52 3.33 -14.19
CA ASP A 362 17.69 3.11 -15.37
C ASP A 362 16.52 4.11 -15.47
N ASP A 363 15.69 4.00 -16.51
CA ASP A 363 14.58 4.89 -16.82
C ASP A 363 13.26 4.54 -16.08
N ALA A 364 13.23 3.48 -15.24
CA ALA A 364 12.00 3.04 -14.60
C ALA A 364 11.43 4.09 -13.64
N PHE A 365 12.29 4.69 -12.81
CA PHE A 365 11.87 5.75 -11.89
C PHE A 365 11.32 6.96 -12.65
N ALA A 366 12.07 7.44 -13.65
CA ALA A 366 11.65 8.57 -14.49
C ALA A 366 10.35 8.28 -15.24
N SER A 367 10.15 7.05 -15.72
CA SER A 367 8.92 6.60 -16.37
C SER A 367 7.71 6.71 -15.42
N GLY A 368 7.86 6.27 -14.17
CA GLY A 368 6.82 6.40 -13.15
C GLY A 368 6.46 7.85 -12.81
N VAL A 369 7.47 8.71 -12.65
CA VAL A 369 7.27 10.16 -12.45
C VAL A 369 6.52 10.77 -13.64
N ALA A 370 6.96 10.48 -14.86
CA ALA A 370 6.34 10.99 -16.09
C ALA A 370 4.89 10.50 -16.25
N ALA A 371 4.61 9.24 -15.92
CA ALA A 371 3.26 8.67 -15.92
C ALA A 371 2.34 9.38 -14.90
N ALA A 372 2.83 9.67 -13.69
CA ALA A 372 2.06 10.40 -12.68
C ALA A 372 1.74 11.83 -13.12
N VAL A 373 2.72 12.56 -13.67
CA VAL A 373 2.55 13.92 -14.20
C VAL A 373 1.56 13.94 -15.36
N THR A 374 1.71 13.02 -16.32
CA THR A 374 0.81 12.92 -17.49
C THR A 374 -0.61 12.61 -17.05
N MET A 375 -0.79 11.60 -16.20
CA MET A 375 -2.10 11.26 -15.67
C MET A 375 -2.74 12.43 -14.91
N ARG A 376 -1.96 13.18 -14.12
CA ARG A 376 -2.49 14.34 -13.41
C ARG A 376 -3.01 15.41 -14.38
N ARG A 377 -2.26 15.68 -15.45
CA ARG A 377 -2.66 16.62 -16.50
C ARG A 377 -3.97 16.18 -17.17
N ASP A 378 -4.12 14.89 -17.42
CA ASP A 378 -5.30 14.33 -18.09
C ASP A 378 -6.54 14.29 -17.19
N THR A 379 -6.37 14.02 -15.90
CA THR A 379 -7.47 13.80 -14.95
C THR A 379 -7.98 15.08 -14.30
N THR A 380 -7.14 16.11 -14.19
CA THR A 380 -7.47 17.43 -13.67
C THR A 380 -6.87 18.52 -14.58
N PRO A 381 -7.39 18.70 -15.82
CA PRO A 381 -6.82 19.62 -16.78
C PRO A 381 -6.91 21.07 -16.28
N GLY A 382 -5.81 21.81 -16.38
CA GLY A 382 -5.71 23.21 -15.94
C GLY A 382 -5.60 23.40 -14.42
N ALA A 383 -5.42 22.33 -13.65
CA ALA A 383 -5.23 22.41 -12.21
C ALA A 383 -3.91 23.10 -11.83
N ALA A 384 -3.98 24.13 -11.00
CA ALA A 384 -2.81 24.90 -10.57
C ALA A 384 -1.82 24.08 -9.73
N LEU A 385 -2.28 22.97 -9.12
CA LEU A 385 -1.40 22.05 -8.41
C LEU A 385 -0.26 21.52 -9.29
N LEU A 386 -0.55 21.12 -10.53
CA LEU A 386 0.47 20.53 -11.39
C LEU A 386 1.53 21.57 -11.81
N ASP A 387 1.09 22.78 -12.13
CA ASP A 387 2.00 23.87 -12.49
C ASP A 387 2.92 24.24 -11.32
N ARG A 388 2.39 24.25 -10.08
CA ARG A 388 3.21 24.46 -8.87
C ARG A 388 4.20 23.32 -8.60
N PHE A 389 3.86 22.09 -8.96
CA PHE A 389 4.75 20.94 -8.78
C PHE A 389 5.91 20.95 -9.80
N LEU A 390 5.69 21.51 -10.99
CA LEU A 390 6.68 21.56 -12.07
C LEU A 390 7.56 22.82 -12.05
N ALA A 391 7.18 23.85 -11.29
CA ALA A 391 7.93 25.08 -11.09
C ALA A 391 9.05 24.89 -10.07
#